data_AF-A0A7R8W2A1-F1
#
_entry.id   AF-A0A7R8W2A1-F1
#
_cell.length_a   1.000
_cell.length_b   1.000
_cell.length_c   1.000
_cell.angle_alpha   90.00
_cell.angle_beta   90.00
_cell.angle_gamma   90.00
#
_symmetry.space_group_name_H-M   'P 1'
#
loop_
_entity.id
_entity.type
_entity.pdbx_description
1 polymer ?
#
loop_
_entity_poly.entity_id
_entity_poly.type
_entity_poly.pdbx_seq_one_letter_code
_entity_poly.pdbx_strand_id
1 'polypeptide(L)'
;MAAQTTSGALRALALEYKSVQEEPVEGFRVKLCNEDNLFQWEVAIFGPPETLYEGGYFKAYIYFPHDYPYSPPSIKFLTKVWHPNVYENGDLCISILHPPVDDPQSGELPCERWNPTQNVRTILLSVISLLNEPNTFSPANVDASVMYRRWRDSKGKDKEYESIIR
;
A
#
# COMPACT_ATOMS: atom_id res chain seq x y z
N MET A 1 -19.76 8.49 24.39
CA MET A 1 -20.27 7.85 23.17
C MET A 1 -19.12 7.22 22.37
N ALA A 2 -18.38 6.23 22.94
CA ALA A 2 -17.14 5.72 22.32
C ALA A 2 -16.89 4.22 22.60
N ALA A 3 -17.94 3.39 22.62
CA ALA A 3 -17.81 1.96 22.95
C ALA A 3 -18.54 1.00 21.97
N GLN A 4 -19.01 1.47 20.81
CA GLN A 4 -19.79 0.67 19.86
C GLN A 4 -19.05 0.33 18.54
N THR A 5 -17.83 0.84 18.32
CA THR A 5 -17.13 0.73 17.04
C THR A 5 -16.38 -0.60 16.83
N THR A 6 -15.91 -1.24 17.90
CA THR A 6 -15.02 -2.41 17.81
C THR A 6 -15.70 -3.67 17.24
N SER A 7 -17.00 -3.87 17.47
CA SER A 7 -17.71 -5.07 17.00
C SER A 7 -17.99 -5.07 15.50
N GLY A 8 -18.20 -3.88 14.92
CA GLY A 8 -18.38 -3.69 13.48
C GLY A 8 -17.08 -3.93 12.71
N ALA A 9 -15.99 -3.30 13.17
CA ALA A 9 -14.67 -3.45 12.57
C ALA A 9 -14.20 -4.91 12.58
N LEU A 10 -14.33 -5.61 13.72
CA LEU A 10 -13.98 -7.03 13.83
C LEU A 10 -14.75 -7.90 12.82
N ARG A 11 -16.06 -7.66 12.66
CA ARG A 11 -16.87 -8.42 11.70
C ARG A 11 -16.45 -8.14 10.26
N ALA A 12 -16.19 -6.88 9.91
CA ALA A 12 -15.72 -6.50 8.58
C ALA A 12 -14.36 -7.17 8.27
N LEU A 13 -13.39 -7.06 9.19
CA LEU A 13 -12.06 -7.65 9.03
C LEU A 13 -12.12 -9.18 8.95
N ALA A 14 -12.98 -9.85 9.71
CA ALA A 14 -13.14 -11.30 9.63
C ALA A 14 -13.67 -11.75 8.26
N LEU A 15 -14.65 -11.02 7.69
CA LEU A 15 -15.20 -11.30 6.36
C LEU A 15 -14.17 -11.04 5.27
N GLU A 16 -13.47 -9.91 5.34
CA GLU A 16 -12.43 -9.55 4.36
C GLU A 16 -11.24 -10.51 4.42
N TYR A 17 -10.79 -10.88 5.62
CA TYR A 17 -9.70 -11.85 5.77
C TYR A 17 -10.09 -13.17 5.12
N LYS A 18 -11.29 -13.69 5.42
CA LYS A 18 -11.81 -14.90 4.79
C LYS A 18 -11.85 -14.78 3.27
N SER A 19 -12.37 -13.68 2.72
CA SER A 19 -12.43 -13.45 1.27
C SER A 19 -11.04 -13.41 0.62
N VAL A 20 -10.05 -12.79 1.26
CA VAL A 20 -8.66 -12.75 0.76
C VAL A 20 -7.98 -14.12 0.84
N GLN A 21 -8.33 -14.96 1.82
CA GLN A 21 -7.84 -16.34 1.90
C GLN A 21 -8.48 -17.25 0.84
N GLU A 22 -9.80 -17.13 0.62
CA GLU A 22 -10.54 -17.94 -0.37
C GLU A 22 -10.17 -17.56 -1.80
N GLU A 23 -9.96 -16.26 -2.06
CA GLU A 23 -9.58 -15.72 -3.36
C GLU A 23 -8.32 -14.84 -3.23
N PRO A 24 -7.11 -15.43 -3.15
CA PRO A 24 -5.88 -14.67 -3.02
C PRO A 24 -5.67 -13.69 -4.18
N VAL A 25 -5.18 -12.49 -3.86
CA VAL A 25 -4.75 -11.53 -4.88
C VAL A 25 -3.42 -12.00 -5.47
N GLU A 26 -3.31 -12.02 -6.79
CA GLU A 26 -2.08 -12.39 -7.49
C GLU A 26 -0.92 -11.50 -7.02
N GLY A 27 0.26 -12.11 -6.85
CA GLY A 27 1.43 -11.39 -6.31
C GLY A 27 1.40 -11.15 -4.80
N PHE A 28 0.37 -11.61 -4.07
CA PHE A 28 0.30 -11.46 -2.61
C PHE A 28 0.07 -12.78 -1.86
N ARG A 29 0.58 -12.80 -0.62
CA ARG A 29 0.17 -13.75 0.42
C ARG A 29 -0.11 -12.97 1.68
N VAL A 30 -1.26 -13.23 2.28
CA VAL A 30 -1.75 -12.51 3.47
C VAL A 30 -1.90 -13.51 4.61
N LYS A 31 -1.45 -13.13 5.81
CA LYS A 31 -1.68 -13.88 7.04
C LYS A 31 -1.89 -12.92 8.20
N LEU A 32 -2.45 -13.40 9.30
CA LEU A 32 -2.48 -12.65 10.55
C LEU A 32 -1.11 -12.69 11.24
N CYS A 33 -0.71 -11.58 11.87
CA CYS A 33 0.47 -11.58 12.74
C CYS A 33 0.23 -12.38 14.03
N ASN A 34 -1.02 -12.36 14.52
CA ASN A 34 -1.50 -13.12 15.66
C ASN A 34 -2.96 -13.51 15.38
N GLU A 35 -3.32 -14.78 15.58
CA GLU A 35 -4.68 -15.28 15.33
C GLU A 35 -5.73 -14.62 16.24
N ASP A 36 -5.32 -14.13 17.42
CA ASP A 36 -6.20 -13.39 18.34
C ASP A 36 -6.37 -11.90 17.97
N ASN A 37 -5.64 -11.41 16.96
CA ASN A 37 -5.65 -9.99 16.57
C ASN A 37 -5.89 -9.80 15.06
N LEU A 38 -7.15 -9.54 14.70
CA LEU A 38 -7.55 -9.21 13.33
C LEU A 38 -7.12 -7.81 12.86
N PHE A 39 -6.60 -6.94 13.73
CA PHE A 39 -6.23 -5.57 13.37
C PHE A 39 -4.79 -5.43 12.84
N GLN A 40 -4.02 -6.52 12.74
CA GLN A 40 -2.67 -6.49 12.18
C GLN A 40 -2.39 -7.69 11.28
N TRP A 41 -2.16 -7.43 10.00
CA TRP A 41 -1.91 -8.46 9.00
C TRP A 41 -0.47 -8.35 8.48
N GLU A 42 0.16 -9.49 8.20
CA GLU A 42 1.41 -9.57 7.45
C GLU A 42 1.10 -9.90 5.99
N VAL A 43 1.70 -9.14 5.09
CA VAL A 43 1.56 -9.30 3.65
C VAL A 43 2.93 -9.53 3.05
N ALA A 44 3.06 -10.64 2.33
CA ALA A 44 4.17 -10.87 1.44
C ALA A 44 3.77 -10.44 0.02
N ILE A 45 4.64 -9.67 -0.61
CA ILE A 45 4.44 -9.04 -1.92
C ILE A 45 5.53 -9.55 -2.85
N PHE A 46 5.13 -10.17 -3.94
CA PHE A 46 6.01 -10.64 -5.01
C PHE A 46 5.99 -9.59 -6.11
N GLY A 47 7.17 -9.09 -6.47
CA GLY A 47 7.28 -8.02 -7.47
C GLY A 47 6.70 -8.46 -8.81
N PRO A 48 5.81 -7.66 -9.44
CA PRO A 48 5.15 -8.05 -10.68
C PRO A 48 6.14 -8.23 -11.83
N PRO A 49 5.85 -9.12 -12.80
CA PRO A 49 6.68 -9.27 -13.99
C PRO A 49 6.69 -7.99 -14.82
N GLU A 50 7.76 -7.79 -15.60
CA GLU A 50 7.94 -6.62 -16.47
C GLU A 50 8.04 -5.28 -15.70
N THR A 51 8.36 -5.34 -14.41
CA THR A 51 8.62 -4.18 -13.57
C THR A 51 10.07 -4.15 -13.09
N LEU A 52 10.49 -3.00 -12.54
CA LEU A 52 11.78 -2.90 -11.85
C LEU A 52 11.88 -3.81 -10.61
N TYR A 53 10.74 -4.27 -10.09
CA TYR A 53 10.67 -5.08 -8.89
C TYR A 53 10.52 -6.57 -9.19
N GLU A 54 10.51 -6.99 -10.46
CA GLU A 54 10.34 -8.39 -10.87
C GLU A 54 11.32 -9.33 -10.14
N GLY A 55 10.78 -10.42 -9.58
CA GLY A 55 11.54 -11.38 -8.77
C GLY A 55 11.83 -10.93 -7.34
N GLY A 56 11.48 -9.70 -6.98
CA GLY A 56 11.59 -9.16 -5.64
C GLY A 56 10.59 -9.78 -4.65
N TYR A 57 10.99 -9.82 -3.38
CA TYR A 57 10.16 -10.28 -2.27
C TYR A 57 10.13 -9.23 -1.15
N PHE A 58 8.96 -8.66 -0.91
CA PHE A 58 8.76 -7.62 0.10
C PHE A 58 7.81 -8.09 1.17
N LYS A 59 8.12 -7.77 2.41
CA LYS A 59 7.21 -7.95 3.55
C LYS A 59 6.68 -6.61 4.00
N ALA A 60 5.39 -6.55 4.31
CA ALA A 60 4.75 -5.38 4.89
C ALA A 60 3.74 -5.79 5.97
N TYR A 61 3.44 -4.86 6.87
CA TYR A 61 2.29 -4.96 7.76
C TYR A 61 1.17 -4.04 7.30
N ILE A 62 -0.06 -4.50 7.44
CA ILE A 62 -1.27 -3.66 7.39
C ILE A 62 -1.79 -3.51 8.82
N TYR A 63 -1.99 -2.26 9.25
CA TYR A 63 -2.57 -1.93 10.54
C TYR A 63 -3.96 -1.33 10.34
N PHE A 64 -4.97 -1.94 10.94
CA PHE A 64 -6.35 -1.47 10.83
C PHE A 64 -6.74 -0.66 12.07
N PRO A 65 -7.41 0.48 11.90
CA PRO A 65 -7.92 1.24 13.03
C PRO A 65 -9.18 0.57 13.62
N HIS A 66 -9.51 0.90 14.87
CA HIS A 66 -10.66 0.31 15.57
C HIS A 66 -12.03 0.75 15.03
N ASP A 67 -12.06 1.80 14.21
CA ASP A 67 -13.24 2.30 13.50
C ASP A 67 -13.24 1.91 12.01
N TYR A 68 -12.40 0.96 11.58
CA TYR A 68 -12.46 0.40 10.23
C TYR A 68 -13.88 -0.09 9.87
N PRO A 69 -14.41 0.18 8.67
CA PRO A 69 -13.78 0.81 7.50
C PRO A 69 -13.96 2.34 7.39
N TYR A 70 -14.35 3.03 8.46
CA TYR A 70 -14.55 4.49 8.39
C TYR A 70 -13.23 5.27 8.26
N SER A 71 -12.18 4.79 8.93
CA SER A 71 -10.80 5.27 8.75
C SER A 71 -9.98 4.24 7.96
N PRO A 72 -9.02 4.70 7.12
CA PRO A 72 -8.15 3.82 6.36
C PRO A 72 -7.19 3.04 7.25
N PRO A 73 -6.76 1.84 6.82
CA PRO A 73 -5.59 1.20 7.42
C PRO A 73 -4.30 1.94 7.02
N SER A 74 -3.21 1.64 7.70
CA SER A 74 -1.86 2.04 7.28
C SER A 74 -1.05 0.83 6.83
N ILE A 75 -0.14 1.03 5.88
CA ILE A 75 0.77 0.00 5.37
C ILE A 75 2.21 0.41 5.66
N LYS A 76 2.99 -0.54 6.20
CA LYS A 76 4.40 -0.35 6.50
C LYS A 76 5.24 -1.49 5.96
N PHE A 77 6.15 -1.18 5.06
CA PHE A 77 7.16 -2.12 4.59
C PHE A 77 8.16 -2.45 5.70
N LEU A 78 8.42 -3.75 5.87
CA LEU A 78 9.45 -4.31 6.74
C LEU A 78 10.75 -4.54 5.98
N THR A 79 10.63 -4.94 4.71
CA THR A 79 11.76 -4.93 3.78
C THR A 79 12.10 -3.48 3.48
N LYS A 80 13.39 -3.13 3.45
CA LYS A 80 13.81 -1.79 3.01
C LYS A 80 13.49 -1.65 1.52
N VAL A 81 12.66 -0.67 1.16
CA VAL A 81 12.26 -0.41 -0.23
C VAL A 81 12.72 0.98 -0.63
N TRP A 82 13.41 1.08 -1.77
CA TRP A 82 13.72 2.37 -2.40
C TRP A 82 12.65 2.68 -3.44
N HIS A 83 11.68 3.53 -3.08
CA HIS A 83 10.51 3.82 -3.92
C HIS A 83 10.01 5.26 -3.71
N PRO A 84 9.58 5.99 -4.76
CA PRO A 84 9.09 7.37 -4.66
C PRO A 84 7.97 7.58 -3.63
N ASN A 85 7.15 6.57 -3.42
CA ASN A 85 5.97 6.61 -2.54
C ASN A 85 6.13 5.84 -1.22
N VAL A 86 7.35 5.42 -0.85
CA VAL A 86 7.64 4.79 0.44
C VAL A 86 8.60 5.68 1.23
N TYR A 87 8.21 6.04 2.45
CA TYR A 87 9.05 6.81 3.36
C TYR A 87 10.25 5.98 3.84
N GLU A 88 11.31 6.65 4.33
CA GLU A 88 12.51 5.97 4.86
C GLU A 88 12.19 4.99 6.00
N ASN A 89 11.15 5.29 6.79
CA ASN A 89 10.70 4.45 7.88
C ASN A 89 9.87 3.22 7.40
N GLY A 90 9.60 3.11 6.11
CA GLY A 90 8.82 2.04 5.47
C GLY A 90 7.33 2.34 5.27
N ASP A 91 6.82 3.47 5.76
CA ASP A 91 5.39 3.79 5.61
C ASP A 91 5.07 4.07 4.13
N LEU A 92 3.98 3.46 3.64
CA LEU A 92 3.49 3.63 2.27
C LEU A 92 2.56 4.84 2.16
N CYS A 93 2.79 5.69 1.17
CA CYS A 93 1.99 6.87 0.88
C CYS A 93 1.28 6.74 -0.46
N ILE A 94 -0.02 6.44 -0.43
CA ILE A 94 -0.89 6.39 -1.61
C ILE A 94 -2.27 6.94 -1.29
N SER A 95 -2.93 7.55 -2.26
CA SER A 95 -4.21 8.24 -2.12
C SER A 95 -5.28 7.38 -1.44
N ILE A 96 -5.40 6.11 -1.79
CA ILE A 96 -6.41 5.20 -1.20
C ILE A 96 -6.24 5.00 0.32
N LEU A 97 -5.05 5.28 0.88
CA LEU A 97 -4.79 5.22 2.32
C LEU A 97 -4.91 6.59 3.00
N HIS A 98 -5.19 7.66 2.25
CA HIS A 98 -5.41 8.99 2.82
C HIS A 98 -6.84 9.12 3.35
N PRO A 99 -7.02 9.77 4.52
CA PRO A 99 -8.34 9.99 5.09
C PRO A 99 -9.31 10.71 4.12
N PRO A 100 -10.63 10.49 4.27
CA PRO A 100 -11.66 11.17 3.48
C PRO A 100 -11.77 12.64 3.90
N VAL A 101 -10.82 13.46 3.49
CA VAL A 101 -10.83 14.91 3.67
C VAL A 101 -10.90 15.54 2.28
N ASP A 102 -11.82 16.49 2.13
CA ASP A 102 -11.83 17.36 0.95
C ASP A 102 -10.69 18.36 1.11
N ASP A 103 -9.55 18.06 0.47
CA ASP A 103 -8.38 18.92 0.44
C ASP A 103 -8.11 19.35 -1.00
N PRO A 104 -8.62 20.52 -1.43
CA PRO A 104 -8.43 21.04 -2.78
C PRO A 104 -6.97 21.28 -3.15
N GLN A 105 -6.05 21.34 -2.18
CA GLN A 105 -4.62 21.57 -2.43
C GLN A 105 -3.83 20.27 -2.61
N SER A 106 -4.41 19.11 -2.25
CA SER A 106 -3.74 17.81 -2.37
C SER A 106 -3.52 17.37 -3.81
N GLY A 107 -4.35 17.85 -4.74
CA GLY A 107 -4.35 17.39 -6.13
C GLY A 107 -4.93 15.97 -6.32
N GLU A 108 -5.49 15.37 -5.26
CA GLU A 108 -6.11 14.04 -5.30
C GLU A 108 -7.62 14.17 -5.45
N LEU A 109 -8.23 13.30 -6.27
CA LEU A 109 -9.68 13.26 -6.38
C LEU A 109 -10.28 12.60 -5.12
N PRO A 110 -11.45 13.04 -4.64
CA PRO A 110 -12.12 12.40 -3.51
C PRO A 110 -12.38 10.90 -3.70
N CYS A 111 -12.55 10.43 -4.95
CA CYS A 111 -12.73 9.00 -5.26
C CYS A 111 -11.44 8.18 -5.23
N GLU A 112 -10.27 8.83 -5.32
CA GLU A 112 -8.96 8.20 -5.17
C GLU A 112 -8.59 8.03 -3.70
N ARG A 113 -9.25 8.78 -2.80
CA ARG A 113 -9.06 8.70 -1.35
C ARG A 113 -9.83 7.56 -0.71
N TRP A 114 -9.47 7.24 0.53
CA TRP A 114 -10.19 6.24 1.31
C TRP A 114 -11.66 6.60 1.43
N ASN A 115 -12.51 5.60 1.28
CA ASN A 115 -13.90 5.68 1.66
C ASN A 115 -14.38 4.29 2.12
N PRO A 116 -15.46 4.20 2.91
CA PRO A 116 -15.89 2.93 3.52
C PRO A 116 -16.35 1.84 2.55
N THR A 117 -16.38 2.10 1.24
CA THR A 117 -16.67 1.07 0.21
C THR A 117 -15.39 0.40 -0.32
N GLN A 118 -14.22 0.97 -0.04
CA GLN A 118 -12.93 0.34 -0.29
C GLN A 118 -12.69 -0.80 0.71
N ASN A 119 -11.80 -1.73 0.35
CA ASN A 119 -11.51 -2.92 1.14
C ASN A 119 -10.05 -3.35 0.95
N VAL A 120 -9.61 -4.39 1.65
CA VAL A 120 -8.22 -4.86 1.56
C VAL A 120 -7.84 -5.26 0.13
N ARG A 121 -8.75 -5.88 -0.64
CA ARG A 121 -8.45 -6.25 -2.03
C ARG A 121 -8.16 -5.01 -2.88
N THR A 122 -8.95 -3.94 -2.76
CA THR A 122 -8.71 -2.72 -3.53
C THR A 122 -7.38 -2.07 -3.15
N ILE A 123 -7.02 -2.07 -1.86
CA ILE A 123 -5.70 -1.61 -1.40
C ILE A 123 -4.57 -2.41 -2.06
N LEU A 124 -4.64 -3.75 -2.03
CA LEU A 124 -3.58 -4.60 -2.62
C LEU A 124 -3.42 -4.37 -4.13
N LEU A 125 -4.54 -4.18 -4.85
CA LEU A 125 -4.51 -3.82 -6.27
C LEU A 125 -3.86 -2.45 -6.51
N SER A 126 -4.16 -1.45 -5.66
CA SER A 126 -3.50 -0.15 -5.73
C SER A 126 -1.99 -0.23 -5.46
N VAL A 127 -1.54 -1.12 -4.58
CA VAL A 127 -0.11 -1.36 -4.33
C VAL A 127 0.59 -1.90 -5.58
N ILE A 128 -0.02 -2.86 -6.30
CA ILE A 128 0.54 -3.36 -7.58
C ILE A 128 0.63 -2.22 -8.59
N SER A 129 -0.45 -1.45 -8.76
CA SER A 129 -0.46 -0.34 -9.71
C SER A 129 0.64 0.67 -9.40
N LEU A 130 0.91 0.94 -8.12
CA LEU A 130 1.96 1.86 -7.69
C LEU A 130 3.37 1.32 -7.96
N LEU A 131 3.60 0.02 -7.72
CA LEU A 131 4.91 -0.61 -8.02
C LEU A 131 5.21 -0.58 -9.53
N ASN A 132 4.19 -0.65 -10.37
CA ASN A 132 4.31 -0.52 -11.82
C ASN A 132 4.55 0.94 -12.24
N GLU A 133 3.75 1.86 -11.70
CA GLU A 133 3.77 3.28 -12.03
C GLU A 133 3.84 4.15 -10.76
N PRO A 134 5.05 4.43 -10.25
CA PRO A 134 5.23 5.31 -9.10
C PRO A 134 4.66 6.70 -9.33
N ASN A 135 3.95 7.23 -8.34
CA ASN A 135 3.47 8.61 -8.36
C ASN A 135 4.63 9.56 -7.99
N THR A 136 5.08 10.33 -8.99
CA THR A 136 6.18 11.30 -8.84
C THR A 136 5.74 12.74 -8.60
N PHE A 137 4.42 13.01 -8.61
CA PHE A 137 3.85 14.33 -8.39
C PHE A 137 3.83 14.69 -6.89
N SER A 138 3.45 13.73 -6.05
CA SER A 138 3.48 13.86 -4.58
C SER A 138 4.28 12.71 -3.96
N PRO A 139 5.63 12.73 -4.06
CA PRO A 139 6.46 11.63 -3.57
C PRO A 139 6.69 11.71 -2.05
N ALA A 140 6.68 10.55 -1.40
CA ALA A 140 7.14 10.37 -0.02
C ALA A 140 8.68 10.42 0.08
N ASN A 141 9.36 9.93 -0.95
CA ASN A 141 10.81 9.96 -1.10
C ASN A 141 11.18 10.75 -2.36
N VAL A 142 11.60 12.00 -2.15
CA VAL A 142 11.92 12.95 -3.23
C VAL A 142 13.12 12.48 -4.05
N ASP A 143 14.15 11.92 -3.40
CA ASP A 143 15.36 11.46 -4.08
C ASP A 143 15.05 10.27 -5.00
N ALA A 144 14.32 9.27 -4.48
CA ALA A 144 13.85 8.14 -5.29
C ALA A 144 12.99 8.62 -6.47
N SER A 145 12.13 9.63 -6.27
CA SER A 145 11.31 10.23 -7.34
C SER A 145 12.16 10.89 -8.43
N VAL A 146 13.18 11.68 -8.06
CA VAL A 146 14.10 12.30 -9.02
C VAL A 146 14.85 11.24 -9.82
N MET A 147 15.39 10.22 -9.15
CA MET A 147 16.11 9.13 -9.80
C MET A 147 15.21 8.31 -10.74
N TYR A 148 13.99 7.99 -10.30
CA TYR A 148 13.02 7.27 -11.13
C TYR A 148 12.65 8.06 -12.39
N ARG A 149 12.40 9.38 -12.28
CA ARG A 149 12.13 10.24 -13.45
C ARG A 149 13.31 10.25 -14.42
N ARG A 150 14.55 10.38 -13.93
CA ARG A 150 15.76 10.30 -14.78
C ARG A 150 15.85 8.95 -15.51
N TRP A 151 15.64 7.85 -14.80
CA TRP A 151 15.60 6.50 -15.40
C TRP A 151 14.54 6.41 -16.51
N ARG A 152 13.30 6.82 -16.22
CA ARG A 152 12.17 6.78 -17.16
C ARG A 152 12.42 7.65 -18.39
N ASP A 153 12.81 8.90 -18.19
CA ASP A 153 13.00 9.88 -19.28
C ASP A 153 14.19 9.50 -20.17
N SER A 154 15.21 8.83 -19.59
CA SER A 154 16.33 8.25 -20.35
C SER A 154 15.97 6.98 -21.14
N LYS A 155 14.74 6.46 -20.99
CA LYS A 155 14.29 5.16 -21.49
C LYS A 155 15.17 4.00 -21.00
N GLY A 156 15.53 4.02 -19.71
CA GLY A 156 16.32 2.99 -19.06
C GLY A 156 17.82 2.98 -19.41
N LYS A 157 18.35 4.07 -19.98
CA LYS A 157 19.80 4.24 -20.20
C LYS A 157 20.54 4.61 -18.91
N ASP A 158 19.94 5.47 -18.11
CA ASP A 158 20.39 5.74 -16.75
C ASP A 158 20.01 4.55 -15.88
N LYS A 159 21.01 3.90 -15.28
CA LYS A 159 20.84 2.67 -14.48
C LYS A 159 20.90 2.92 -12.98
N GLU A 160 21.07 4.17 -12.55
CA GLU A 160 21.28 4.51 -11.14
C GLU A 160 20.12 4.01 -10.27
N TYR A 161 18.89 4.32 -10.66
CA TYR A 161 17.69 3.86 -9.95
C TYR A 161 17.53 2.33 -9.97
N GLU A 162 17.71 1.71 -11.14
CA GLU A 162 17.59 0.26 -11.33
C GLU A 162 18.62 -0.51 -10.49
N SER A 163 19.84 0.00 -10.36
CA SER A 163 20.91 -0.61 -9.56
C SER A 163 20.68 -0.61 -8.05
N ILE A 164 19.80 0.24 -7.54
CA ILE A 164 19.45 0.28 -6.12
C ILE A 164 18.35 -0.75 -5.80
N ILE A 165 17.49 -1.04 -6.77
CA ILE A 165 16.33 -1.93 -6.58
C ILE A 165 16.70 -3.40 -6.80
N ARG A 166 17.62 -3.69 -7.73
CA ARG A 166 18.11 -5.04 -8.04
C ARG A 166 19.13 -5.52 -7.02
#